data_AF-A0A374BDW0-F1
#
_entry.id   AF-A0A374BDW0-F1
#
_cell.length_a   1.000
_cell.length_b   1.000
_cell.length_c   1.000
_cell.angle_alpha   90.00
_cell.angle_beta   90.00
_cell.angle_gamma   90.00
#
_symmetry.space_group_name_H-M   'P 1'
#
loop_
_entity.id
_entity.type
_entity.pdbx_description
1 polymer ?
#
loop_
_entity_poly.entity_id
_entity_poly.type
_entity_poly.pdbx_seq_one_letter_code
_entity_poly.pdbx_strand_id
1 'polypeptide(L)'
;MKFYCPLEISRVPECWSDEEYEKISSYEASAYKSEINHFISDFNLPEEKERGLMHWYDRGNSVDRKVFSAFMSVEEHNGELVGVVTANVHGQLTEDELEDLREYCTGQLSDGAGESLEQRPIKTPDGEIYISFWNSDKWFLQTEEEMNSDQFEDMTEEPDMGMTM
;
A
#
# COMPACT_ATOMS: atom_id res chain seq x y z
N MET A 1 7.16 -7.86 -9.46
CA MET A 1 6.68 -6.48 -9.72
C MET A 1 6.12 -5.94 -8.43
N LYS A 2 6.34 -4.66 -8.13
CA LYS A 2 5.79 -4.00 -6.94
C LYS A 2 4.88 -2.85 -7.35
N PHE A 3 3.80 -2.68 -6.61
CA PHE A 3 3.00 -1.47 -6.59
C PHE A 3 3.12 -0.80 -5.23
N TYR A 4 3.16 0.51 -5.22
CA TYR A 4 3.22 1.37 -4.05
C TYR A 4 1.90 2.14 -3.95
N CYS A 5 1.38 2.25 -2.74
CA CYS A 5 0.19 3.03 -2.45
C CYS A 5 0.36 3.80 -1.12
N PRO A 6 -0.48 4.82 -0.89
CA PRO A 6 -0.55 5.49 0.41
C PRO A 6 -0.83 4.50 1.53
N LEU A 7 -0.28 4.82 2.71
CA LEU A 7 -0.57 4.10 3.95
C LEU A 7 -1.01 5.13 4.99
N GLU A 8 -2.18 4.94 5.57
CA GLU A 8 -2.57 5.67 6.78
C GLU A 8 -2.36 4.80 8.01
N ILE A 9 -1.83 5.42 9.07
CA ILE A 9 -1.62 4.77 10.36
C ILE A 9 -2.30 5.62 11.42
N SER A 10 -3.06 4.99 12.29
CA SER A 10 -3.75 5.67 13.40
C SER A 10 -3.67 4.85 14.68
N ARG A 11 -3.97 5.48 15.82
CA ARG A 11 -4.14 4.82 17.12
C ARG A 11 -5.36 5.35 17.83
N VAL A 12 -5.82 4.62 18.85
CA VAL A 12 -6.80 5.15 19.79
C VAL A 12 -6.16 6.26 20.63
N PRO A 13 -6.78 7.44 20.77
CA PRO A 13 -6.25 8.52 21.58
C PRO A 13 -6.09 8.13 23.05
N GLU A 14 -4.98 8.52 23.68
CA GLU A 14 -4.73 8.22 25.11
C GLU A 14 -5.67 8.98 26.06
N CYS A 15 -6.16 10.14 25.64
CA CYS A 15 -7.10 10.98 26.38
C CYS A 15 -8.49 10.94 25.74
N TRP A 16 -9.52 11.20 26.54
CA TRP A 16 -10.88 11.40 26.05
C TRP A 16 -10.90 12.56 25.04
N SER A 17 -10.91 12.18 23.76
CA SER A 17 -11.06 13.07 22.60
C SER A 17 -12.43 12.82 21.99
N ASP A 18 -12.99 13.84 21.34
CA ASP A 18 -14.15 13.65 20.45
C ASP A 18 -13.74 12.92 19.16
N GLU A 19 -12.43 12.79 18.89
CA GLU A 19 -11.87 11.98 17.80
C GLU A 19 -11.78 10.50 18.20
N GLU A 20 -12.22 9.61 17.31
CA GLU A 20 -12.18 8.16 17.53
C GLU A 20 -10.77 7.58 17.33
N TYR A 21 -9.98 8.20 16.43
CA TYR A 21 -8.62 7.79 16.09
C TYR A 21 -7.70 8.99 15.86
N GLU A 22 -6.49 8.94 16.41
CA GLU A 22 -5.41 9.91 16.18
C GLU A 22 -4.50 9.40 15.06
N LYS A 23 -4.23 10.22 14.05
CA LYS A 23 -3.31 9.88 12.95
C LYS A 23 -1.85 9.94 13.42
N ILE A 24 -1.08 8.89 13.10
CA ILE A 24 0.35 8.79 13.40
C ILE A 24 1.17 9.14 12.16
N SER A 25 2.31 9.80 12.36
CA SER A 25 3.24 10.10 11.27
C SER A 25 3.94 8.85 10.72
N SER A 26 4.26 8.83 9.42
CA SER A 26 5.06 7.76 8.81
C SER A 26 6.40 7.53 9.50
N TYR A 27 7.04 8.59 10.01
CA TYR A 27 8.29 8.51 10.76
C TYR A 27 8.13 7.69 12.05
N GLU A 28 7.10 7.97 12.84
CA GLU A 28 6.79 7.21 14.05
C GLU A 28 6.38 5.76 13.72
N ALA A 29 5.52 5.58 12.71
CA ALA A 29 5.06 4.25 12.28
C ALA A 29 6.18 3.36 11.75
N SER A 30 7.25 3.93 11.20
CA SER A 30 8.41 3.18 10.70
C SER A 30 9.11 2.37 11.79
N ALA A 31 9.01 2.77 13.06
CA ALA A 31 9.50 1.99 14.19
C ALA A 31 8.79 0.63 14.34
N TYR A 32 7.54 0.53 13.87
CA TYR A 32 6.70 -0.67 13.96
C TYR A 32 6.61 -1.44 12.64
N LYS A 33 7.47 -1.13 11.65
CA LYS A 33 7.45 -1.77 10.33
C LYS A 33 7.47 -3.30 10.40
N SER A 34 8.22 -3.86 11.36
CA SER A 34 8.34 -5.31 11.51
C SER A 34 7.05 -5.93 12.05
N GLU A 35 6.46 -5.30 13.06
CA GLU A 35 5.17 -5.67 13.66
C GLU A 35 4.05 -5.59 12.63
N ILE A 36 4.02 -4.52 11.83
CA ILE A 36 3.04 -4.34 10.76
C ILE A 36 3.17 -5.44 9.70
N ASN A 37 4.38 -5.71 9.20
CA ASN A 37 4.58 -6.77 8.21
C ASN A 37 4.27 -8.17 8.76
N HIS A 38 4.61 -8.43 10.02
CA HIS A 38 4.26 -9.69 10.66
C HIS A 38 2.74 -9.85 10.76
N PHE A 39 2.04 -8.80 11.18
CA PHE A 39 0.59 -8.77 11.25
C PHE A 39 -0.06 -9.03 9.88
N ILE A 40 0.39 -8.34 8.82
CA ILE A 40 -0.13 -8.54 7.45
C ILE A 40 0.12 -9.98 6.98
N SER A 41 1.30 -10.55 7.28
CA SER A 41 1.61 -11.93 6.91
C SER A 41 0.71 -12.94 7.61
N ASP A 42 0.42 -12.72 8.90
CA ASP A 42 -0.43 -13.60 9.72
C ASP A 42 -1.93 -13.40 9.44
N PHE A 43 -2.31 -12.25 8.88
CA PHE A 43 -3.69 -11.93 8.52
C PHE A 43 -4.23 -12.82 7.40
N ASN A 44 -3.37 -13.24 6.46
CA ASN A 44 -3.77 -14.01 5.29
C ASN A 44 -4.49 -15.31 5.68
N LEU A 45 -5.63 -15.56 5.03
CA LEU A 45 -6.37 -16.81 5.17
C LEU A 45 -5.50 -18.00 4.71
N PRO A 46 -5.72 -19.21 5.25
CA PRO A 46 -5.02 -20.41 4.79
C PRO A 46 -5.02 -20.59 3.26
N GLU A 47 -6.13 -20.22 2.62
CA GLU A 47 -6.36 -20.26 1.17
C GLU A 47 -5.49 -19.24 0.40
N GLU A 48 -5.18 -18.10 1.03
CA GLU A 48 -4.39 -17.00 0.46
C GLU A 48 -2.88 -17.25 0.60
N LYS A 49 -2.44 -18.27 1.34
CA LYS A 49 -1.00 -18.50 1.60
C LYS A 49 -0.15 -18.69 0.35
N GLU A 50 -0.72 -19.21 -0.73
CA GLU A 50 0.01 -19.48 -1.97
C GLU A 50 -0.08 -18.33 -2.97
N ARG A 51 -1.29 -17.76 -3.17
CA ARG A 51 -1.56 -16.76 -4.21
C ARG A 51 -1.82 -15.35 -3.66
N GLY A 52 -1.95 -15.17 -2.34
CA GLY A 52 -2.34 -13.91 -1.72
C GLY A 52 -3.68 -13.43 -2.27
N LEU A 53 -3.75 -12.15 -2.62
CA LEU A 53 -4.92 -11.54 -3.26
C LEU A 53 -5.33 -12.30 -4.53
N MET A 54 -4.37 -12.82 -5.30
CA MET A 54 -4.65 -13.56 -6.54
C MET A 54 -5.40 -14.88 -6.32
N HIS A 55 -5.60 -15.33 -5.07
CA HIS A 55 -6.51 -16.43 -4.77
C HIS A 55 -7.95 -16.12 -5.22
N TRP A 56 -8.38 -14.87 -5.03
CA TRP A 56 -9.74 -14.41 -5.33
C TRP A 56 -9.86 -13.79 -6.73
N TYR A 57 -8.81 -13.82 -7.54
CA TYR A 57 -8.84 -13.29 -8.89
C TYR A 57 -9.48 -14.31 -9.83
N ASP A 58 -10.73 -14.06 -10.25
CA ASP A 58 -11.52 -15.02 -11.03
C ASP A 58 -11.94 -14.49 -12.43
N ARG A 59 -11.30 -13.41 -12.90
CA ARG A 59 -11.64 -12.78 -14.21
C ARG A 59 -11.35 -13.67 -15.42
N GLY A 60 -10.58 -14.75 -15.27
CA GLY A 60 -10.31 -15.75 -16.32
C GLY A 60 -9.57 -15.22 -17.57
N ASN A 61 -8.97 -14.03 -17.46
CA ASN A 61 -8.19 -13.38 -18.51
C ASN A 61 -6.71 -13.81 -18.44
N SER A 62 -5.84 -13.15 -19.21
CA SER A 62 -4.41 -13.45 -19.22
C SER A 62 -3.69 -13.07 -17.92
N VAL A 63 -4.22 -12.12 -17.14
CA VAL A 63 -3.66 -11.74 -15.84
C VAL A 63 -3.66 -12.92 -14.87
N ASP A 64 -4.74 -13.70 -14.81
CA ASP A 64 -4.81 -14.90 -13.94
C ASP A 64 -3.71 -15.93 -14.25
N ARG A 65 -3.27 -15.99 -15.51
CA ARG A 65 -2.20 -16.92 -15.95
C ARG A 65 -0.80 -16.37 -15.72
N LYS A 66 -0.64 -15.05 -15.86
CA LYS A 66 0.66 -14.38 -15.76
C LYS A 66 0.99 -13.99 -14.33
N VAL A 67 0.02 -13.64 -13.51
CA VAL A 67 0.22 -13.18 -12.14
C VAL A 67 -0.12 -14.33 -11.19
N PHE A 68 0.93 -14.99 -10.70
CA PHE A 68 0.77 -16.14 -9.83
C PHE A 68 0.26 -15.74 -8.44
N SER A 69 0.88 -14.73 -7.84
CA SER A 69 0.57 -14.28 -6.48
C SER A 69 0.67 -12.76 -6.35
N ALA A 70 -0.06 -12.18 -5.41
CA ALA A 70 0.09 -10.78 -5.00
C ALA A 70 -0.09 -10.64 -3.48
N PHE A 71 0.93 -10.13 -2.79
CA PHE A 71 0.92 -9.99 -1.32
C PHE A 71 1.08 -8.55 -0.90
N MET A 72 0.29 -8.14 0.10
CA MET A 72 0.43 -6.85 0.75
C MET A 72 1.58 -6.86 1.75
N SER A 73 2.21 -5.71 1.95
CA SER A 73 3.31 -5.48 2.88
C SER A 73 3.48 -3.97 3.07
N VAL A 74 4.39 -3.55 3.95
CA VAL A 74 4.80 -2.14 4.05
C VAL A 74 6.31 -2.00 3.91
N GLU A 75 6.74 -0.97 3.18
CA GLU A 75 8.15 -0.65 2.96
C GLU A 75 8.44 0.81 3.30
N GLU A 76 9.71 1.12 3.52
CA GLU A 76 10.13 2.52 3.70
C GLU A 76 10.58 3.03 2.34
N HIS A 77 10.03 4.15 1.90
CA HIS A 77 10.36 4.81 0.64
C HIS A 77 10.46 6.31 0.89
N ASN A 78 11.62 6.90 0.60
CA ASN A 78 11.91 8.33 0.81
C ASN A 78 11.61 8.85 2.25
N GLY A 79 11.82 8.01 3.26
CA GLY A 79 11.57 8.36 4.68
C GLY A 79 10.11 8.28 5.10
N GLU A 80 9.23 7.80 4.21
CA GLU A 80 7.84 7.49 4.52
C GLU A 80 7.58 5.99 4.49
N LEU A 81 6.72 5.51 5.39
CA LEU A 81 6.22 4.15 5.35
C LEU A 81 5.04 4.11 4.37
N VAL A 82 5.16 3.26 3.35
CA VAL A 82 4.18 3.14 2.25
C VAL A 82 3.63 1.72 2.17
N GLY A 83 2.43 1.59 1.64
CA GLY A 83 1.83 0.29 1.33
C GLY A 83 2.44 -0.29 0.07
N VAL A 84 2.71 -1.60 0.06
CA VAL A 84 3.29 -2.29 -1.09
C VAL A 84 2.51 -3.55 -1.41
N VAL A 85 2.14 -3.71 -2.67
CA VAL A 85 1.65 -4.97 -3.24
C VAL A 85 2.73 -5.60 -4.10
N THR A 86 3.29 -6.71 -3.65
CA THR A 86 4.30 -7.48 -4.40
C THR A 86 3.64 -8.57 -5.22
N ALA A 87 3.59 -8.37 -6.54
CA ALA A 87 3.07 -9.32 -7.52
C ALA A 87 4.18 -10.20 -8.12
N ASN A 88 4.00 -11.52 -8.08
CA ASN A 88 4.83 -12.48 -8.79
C ASN A 88 4.27 -12.67 -10.20
N VAL A 89 4.99 -12.13 -11.18
CA VAL A 89 4.56 -12.08 -12.58
C VAL A 89 5.47 -12.97 -13.43
N HIS A 90 4.87 -13.85 -14.22
CA HIS A 90 5.52 -14.68 -15.22
C HIS A 90 5.54 -13.95 -16.58
N GLY A 91 6.72 -13.49 -16.96
CA GLY A 91 6.93 -12.74 -18.19
C GLY A 91 6.64 -11.25 -18.01
N GLN A 92 6.05 -10.62 -19.02
CA GLN A 92 5.68 -9.20 -19.00
C GLN A 92 4.17 -9.06 -19.14
N LEU A 93 3.62 -8.10 -18.39
CA LEU A 93 2.26 -7.63 -18.59
C LEU A 93 2.23 -6.62 -19.73
N THR A 94 1.19 -6.66 -20.55
CA THR A 94 0.85 -5.54 -21.43
C THR A 94 0.29 -4.38 -20.59
N GLU A 95 0.18 -3.19 -21.17
CA GLU A 95 -0.46 -2.04 -20.50
C GLU A 95 -1.87 -2.40 -20.01
N ASP A 96 -2.71 -3.00 -20.87
CA ASP A 96 -4.06 -3.44 -20.48
C ASP A 96 -4.06 -4.46 -19.32
N GLU A 97 -3.09 -5.39 -19.29
CA GLU A 97 -2.98 -6.39 -18.23
C GLU A 97 -2.48 -5.78 -16.92
N LEU A 98 -1.62 -4.77 -17.00
CA LEU A 98 -1.14 -4.01 -15.86
C LEU A 98 -2.29 -3.23 -15.23
N GLU A 99 -3.11 -2.56 -16.05
CA GLU A 99 -4.29 -1.83 -15.58
C GLU A 99 -5.35 -2.77 -15.01
N ASP A 100 -5.62 -3.93 -15.63
CA ASP A 100 -6.52 -4.96 -15.07
C ASP A 100 -6.07 -5.43 -13.68
N LEU A 101 -4.76 -5.60 -13.48
CA LEU A 101 -4.19 -5.96 -12.17
C LEU A 101 -4.31 -4.80 -11.18
N ARG A 102 -4.02 -3.57 -11.62
CA ARG A 102 -4.08 -2.35 -10.80
C ARG A 102 -5.50 -2.09 -10.29
N GLU A 103 -6.51 -2.18 -11.17
CA GLU A 103 -7.92 -2.05 -10.80
C GLU A 103 -8.33 -3.10 -9.78
N TYR A 104 -7.90 -4.35 -9.99
CA TYR A 104 -8.20 -5.43 -9.05
C TYR A 104 -7.59 -5.19 -7.67
N CYS A 105 -6.29 -4.84 -7.62
CA CYS A 105 -5.62 -4.52 -6.37
C CYS A 105 -6.26 -3.31 -5.69
N THR A 106 -6.62 -2.27 -6.44
CA THR A 106 -7.34 -1.10 -5.93
C THR A 106 -8.63 -1.50 -5.22
N GLY A 107 -9.45 -2.38 -5.84
CA GLY A 107 -10.66 -2.89 -5.20
C GLY A 107 -10.38 -3.69 -3.92
N GLN A 108 -9.34 -4.54 -3.94
CA GLN A 108 -8.94 -5.31 -2.75
C GLN A 108 -8.45 -4.42 -1.61
N LEU A 109 -7.73 -3.34 -1.91
CA LEU A 109 -7.22 -2.40 -0.89
C LEU A 109 -8.31 -1.49 -0.34
N SER A 110 -9.34 -1.16 -1.12
CA SER A 110 -10.43 -0.27 -0.68
C SER A 110 -11.56 -0.95 0.11
N ASP A 111 -11.92 -2.20 -0.23
CA ASP A 111 -13.16 -2.85 0.26
C ASP A 111 -12.93 -4.34 0.60
N GLY A 112 -11.85 -4.94 0.08
CA GLY A 112 -11.53 -6.35 0.31
C GLY A 112 -10.59 -6.58 1.49
N ALA A 113 -9.41 -7.11 1.18
CA ALA A 113 -8.38 -7.38 2.16
C ALA A 113 -7.96 -6.13 2.97
N GLY A 114 -7.96 -4.94 2.35
CA GLY A 114 -7.62 -3.69 3.00
C GLY A 114 -8.61 -3.29 4.10
N GLU A 115 -9.91 -3.24 3.78
CA GLU A 115 -10.96 -2.96 4.77
C GLU A 115 -10.93 -3.97 5.93
N SER A 116 -10.69 -5.24 5.61
CA SER A 116 -10.56 -6.27 6.62
C SER A 116 -9.36 -6.03 7.55
N LEU A 117 -8.21 -5.61 7.04
CA LEU A 117 -7.05 -5.25 7.87
C LEU A 117 -7.33 -4.07 8.79
N GLU A 118 -7.98 -3.03 8.26
CA GLU A 118 -8.26 -1.77 8.95
C GLU A 118 -9.05 -1.95 10.25
N GLN A 119 -9.92 -2.96 10.31
CA GLN A 119 -10.78 -3.21 11.48
C GLN A 119 -10.07 -3.92 12.64
N ARG A 120 -8.76 -4.20 12.53
CA ARG A 120 -8.02 -5.03 13.48
C ARG A 120 -6.83 -4.29 14.09
N PRO A 121 -6.70 -4.23 15.43
CA PRO A 121 -5.58 -3.58 16.08
C PRO A 121 -4.29 -4.39 15.91
N ILE A 122 -3.19 -3.69 15.63
CA ILE A 122 -1.83 -4.19 15.64
C ILE A 122 -1.19 -3.80 16.96
N LYS A 123 -0.74 -4.79 17.72
CA LYS A 123 -0.07 -4.55 19.01
C LYS A 123 1.38 -4.14 18.78
N THR A 124 1.74 -2.98 19.31
CA THR A 124 3.11 -2.47 19.35
C THR A 124 3.56 -2.29 20.81
N PRO A 125 4.85 -2.04 21.07
CA PRO A 125 5.33 -1.71 22.42
C PRO A 125 4.67 -0.47 23.03
N ASP A 126 4.20 0.45 22.19
CA ASP A 126 3.69 1.77 22.57
C ASP A 126 2.16 1.89 22.46
N GLY A 127 1.46 0.80 22.13
CA GLY A 127 0.00 0.76 22.10
C GLY A 127 -0.58 -0.11 21.00
N GLU A 128 -1.84 0.14 20.65
CA GLU A 128 -2.50 -0.49 19.51
C GLU A 128 -2.60 0.53 18.37
N ILE A 129 -2.15 0.14 17.19
CA ILE A 129 -2.25 0.93 15.96
C ILE A 129 -3.15 0.23 14.94
N TYR A 130 -3.67 0.99 14.00
CA TYR A 130 -4.47 0.53 12.87
C TYR A 130 -3.82 1.04 11.60
N ILE A 131 -3.92 0.25 10.53
CA ILE A 131 -3.36 0.60 9.22
C ILE A 131 -4.45 0.55 8.16
N SER A 132 -4.41 1.51 7.24
CA SER A 132 -5.26 1.56 6.05
C SER A 132 -4.39 1.67 4.81
N PHE A 133 -4.61 0.77 3.87
CA PHE A 133 -3.97 0.80 2.54
C PHE A 133 -4.75 1.65 1.55
N TRP A 134 -5.83 2.32 1.98
CA TRP A 134 -6.72 3.09 1.13
C TRP A 134 -6.83 4.53 1.62
N ASN A 135 -6.75 5.49 0.70
CA ASN A 135 -6.94 6.89 1.03
C ASN A 135 -7.58 7.60 -0.17
N SER A 136 -8.85 7.98 -0.07
CA SER A 136 -9.57 8.62 -1.17
C SER A 136 -9.01 9.97 -1.60
N ASP A 137 -8.37 10.71 -0.69
CA ASP A 137 -7.88 12.07 -0.94
C ASP A 137 -6.51 12.07 -1.63
N LYS A 138 -5.69 11.03 -1.40
CA LYS A 138 -4.31 10.93 -1.89
C LYS A 138 -4.06 9.64 -2.67
N TRP A 139 -5.11 9.03 -3.23
CA TRP A 139 -5.03 7.71 -3.81
C TRP A 139 -4.04 7.63 -4.98
N PHE A 140 -3.14 6.67 -4.90
CA PHE A 140 -2.37 6.18 -6.04
C PHE A 140 -2.07 4.70 -5.82
N LEU A 141 -1.84 3.98 -6.91
CA LEU A 141 -1.25 2.65 -6.88
C LEU A 141 -0.29 2.59 -8.04
N GLN A 142 1.01 2.80 -7.81
CA GLN A 142 2.02 3.01 -8.86
C GLN A 142 3.08 1.92 -8.84
N THR A 143 3.58 1.52 -9.99
CA THR A 143 4.75 0.65 -10.07
C THR A 143 6.01 1.37 -9.59
N GLU A 144 7.05 0.61 -9.27
CA GLU A 144 8.36 1.18 -8.93
C GLU A 144 8.91 2.11 -10.03
N GLU A 145 8.66 1.77 -11.30
CA GLU A 145 9.12 2.58 -12.43
C GLU A 145 8.36 3.91 -12.54
N GLU A 146 7.04 3.88 -12.34
CA GLU A 146 6.19 5.09 -12.31
C GLU A 146 6.56 6.00 -11.13
N MET A 147 6.68 5.42 -9.93
CA MET A 147 6.99 6.16 -8.70
C MET A 147 8.37 6.83 -8.74
N ASN A 148 9.35 6.23 -9.43
CA ASN A 148 10.66 6.83 -9.64
C ASN A 148 10.64 7.90 -10.74
N SER A 149 9.81 7.74 -11.77
CA SER A 149 9.70 8.71 -12.87
C SER A 149 9.10 10.03 -12.41
N ASP A 150 8.05 9.99 -11.58
CA ASP A 150 7.40 11.18 -11.02
C ASP A 150 8.36 12.00 -10.13
N GLN A 151 9.28 11.33 -9.43
CA GLN A 151 10.32 12.00 -8.65
C GLN A 151 11.34 12.75 -9.52
N PHE A 152 11.62 12.26 -10.73
CA PHE A 152 12.49 12.98 -11.65
C PHE A 152 11.81 14.22 -12.23
N GLU A 153 10.50 14.19 -12.45
CA GLU A 153 9.77 15.37 -12.94
C GLU A 153 9.73 16.49 -11.89
N ASP A 154 9.47 16.17 -10.62
CA ASP A 154 9.46 17.15 -9.50
C ASP A 154 10.83 17.83 -9.26
N MET A 155 11.93 17.12 -9.51
CA MET A 155 13.29 17.70 -9.42
C MET A 155 13.70 18.56 -10.63
N THR A 156 12.90 18.59 -11.71
CA THR A 156 13.20 19.35 -12.94
C THR A 156 12.41 20.65 -13.08
N GLU A 157 11.53 20.99 -12.13
CA GLU A 157 10.97 22.34 -12.04
C GLU A 157 12.07 23.32 -11.62
N GLU A 158 12.70 23.96 -12.61
CA GLU A 158 13.71 24.99 -12.39
C GLU A 158 13.17 26.12 -11.49
N PRO A 159 13.94 26.63 -10.51
CA PRO A 159 13.53 27.83 -9.80
C PRO A 159 13.50 28.98 -10.81
N ASP A 160 12.33 29.58 -11.01
CA ASP A 160 12.13 30.84 -11.72
C ASP A 160 13.04 31.91 -11.08
N MET A 161 14.26 32.04 -11.60
CA MET A 161 15.13 33.16 -11.32
C MET A 161 14.53 34.36 -12.05
N GLY A 162 13.53 34.96 -11.39
CA GLY A 162 13.12 36.33 -11.65
C GLY A 162 14.31 37.27 -11.40
N MET A 163 15.16 37.44 -12.40
CA MET A 163 16.08 38.58 -12.46
C MET A 163 15.30 39.80 -12.93
N THR A 164 14.72 40.51 -11.97
CA THR A 164 14.38 41.92 -12.12
C THR A 164 15.67 42.73 -12.04
N MET A 165 16.06 43.39 -13.13
CA MET A 165 16.66 44.74 -13.11
C MET A 165 16.52 45.39 -14.48
#